data_AF-A0A353F5R0-F1
#
_entry.id   AF-A0A353F5R0-F1
#
_cell.length_a   1.000
_cell.length_b   1.000
_cell.length_c   1.000
_cell.angle_alpha   90.00
_cell.angle_beta   90.00
_cell.angle_gamma   90.00
#
_symmetry.space_group_name_H-M   'P 1'
#
loop_
_entity.id
_entity.type
_entity.pdbx_description
1 polymer ?
#
loop_
_entity_poly.entity_id
_entity_poly.type
_entity_poly.pdbx_seq_one_letter_code
_entity_poly.pdbx_strand_id
1 'polypeptide(L)'
;MKNFLFLFLCSIIPVSADLVAHYALDETDPGTSVVQDSLQQNNGLLIGSSSPAKDFKALHGTGYDFPLRSGFRVNPSPEVQPTDQFTITWWFRPTTLNAFDRFYETLSGTGKNGSGIRIDLGGNGRQVRALLRDGNGSTDTAVTSPLTLTAGAWYFFALRYDSLNNFCKVTVLRDTGGDITASRISASTTT
;
A
#
# COMPACT_ATOMS: atom_id res chain seq x y z
N MET A 1 35.15 -8.60 -49.35
CA MET A 1 34.74 -7.84 -48.15
C MET A 1 33.39 -8.36 -47.69
N LYS A 2 33.33 -9.16 -46.62
CA LYS A 2 32.08 -9.63 -46.02
C LYS A 2 31.80 -8.78 -44.79
N ASN A 3 30.76 -7.97 -44.86
CA ASN A 3 30.31 -7.12 -43.76
C ASN A 3 29.75 -8.00 -42.63
N PHE A 4 30.39 -7.95 -41.47
CA PHE A 4 29.85 -8.51 -40.23
C PHE A 4 28.88 -7.49 -39.64
N LEU A 5 27.59 -7.80 -39.67
CA LEU A 5 26.55 -7.07 -38.96
C LEU A 5 26.53 -7.58 -37.50
N PHE A 6 27.04 -6.78 -36.56
CA PHE A 6 26.88 -7.03 -35.14
C PHE A 6 25.44 -6.67 -34.74
N LEU A 7 24.57 -7.66 -34.57
CA LEU A 7 23.32 -7.48 -33.84
C LEU A 7 23.64 -7.43 -32.35
N PHE A 8 23.49 -6.25 -31.74
CA PHE A 8 23.35 -6.15 -30.29
C PHE A 8 22.02 -6.79 -29.90
N LEU A 9 22.07 -7.97 -29.28
CA LEU A 9 20.94 -8.46 -28.49
C LEU A 9 20.84 -7.55 -27.25
N CYS A 10 19.96 -6.55 -27.29
CA CYS A 10 19.42 -5.96 -26.07
C CYS A 10 18.65 -7.07 -25.35
N SER A 11 19.29 -7.65 -24.34
CA SER A 11 18.60 -8.49 -23.38
C SER A 11 17.56 -7.61 -22.70
N ILE A 12 16.29 -7.89 -22.94
CA ILE A 12 15.17 -7.33 -22.19
C ILE A 12 15.34 -7.82 -20.75
N ILE A 13 15.99 -7.00 -19.91
CA ILE A 13 16.01 -7.24 -18.47
C ILE A 13 14.56 -7.09 -18.02
N PRO A 14 13.99 -8.08 -17.29
CA PRO A 14 12.68 -7.90 -16.72
C PRO A 14 12.72 -6.68 -15.80
N VAL A 15 11.90 -5.67 -16.10
CA VAL A 15 11.74 -4.49 -15.25
C VAL A 15 11.12 -5.00 -13.95
N SER A 16 11.93 -5.12 -12.90
CA SER A 16 11.42 -5.28 -11.54
C SER A 16 10.98 -3.91 -11.03
N ALA A 17 9.91 -3.87 -10.24
CA ALA A 17 9.62 -2.67 -9.47
C ALA A 17 10.77 -2.43 -8.48
N ASP A 18 11.23 -1.19 -8.37
CA ASP A 18 12.17 -0.78 -7.33
C ASP A 18 11.44 -0.62 -6.00
N LEU A 19 12.01 -1.16 -4.92
CA LEU A 19 11.55 -0.87 -3.58
C LEU A 19 12.07 0.52 -3.19
N VAL A 20 11.15 1.47 -3.02
CA VAL A 20 11.48 2.89 -2.77
C VAL A 20 11.17 3.35 -1.34
N ALA A 21 10.34 2.61 -0.60
CA ALA A 21 10.10 2.85 0.82
C ALA A 21 9.64 1.54 1.48
N HIS A 22 10.10 1.28 2.70
CA HIS A 22 9.69 0.10 3.45
C HIS A 22 9.63 0.38 4.95
N TYR A 23 8.45 0.21 5.53
CA TYR A 23 8.22 0.38 6.97
C TYR A 23 7.87 -0.99 7.56
N ALA A 24 8.84 -1.61 8.24
CA ALA A 24 8.67 -2.94 8.83
C ALA A 24 7.71 -2.92 10.04
N LEU A 25 7.64 -1.77 10.74
CA LEU A 25 6.86 -1.58 11.98
C LEU A 25 7.30 -2.53 13.10
N ASP A 26 8.60 -2.81 13.18
CA ASP A 26 9.21 -3.78 14.10
C ASP A 26 10.00 -3.11 15.24
N GLU A 27 9.95 -1.78 15.36
CA GLU A 27 10.63 -1.07 16.44
C GLU A 27 10.04 -1.47 17.79
N THR A 28 10.90 -1.72 18.78
CA THR A 28 10.50 -2.21 20.10
C THR A 28 10.56 -1.13 21.18
N ASP A 29 11.27 -0.03 20.95
CA ASP A 29 11.36 1.08 21.90
C ASP A 29 10.02 1.83 21.99
N PRO A 30 9.29 1.77 23.12
CA PRO A 30 8.02 2.47 23.27
C PRO A 30 8.19 4.00 23.36
N GLY A 31 9.39 4.51 23.60
CA GLY A 31 9.69 5.93 23.74
C GLY A 31 9.88 6.67 22.41
N THR A 32 10.29 5.99 21.34
CA THR A 32 10.48 6.63 20.03
C THR A 32 9.15 6.89 19.31
N SER A 33 9.02 8.07 18.71
CA SER A 33 7.94 8.40 17.78
C SER A 33 8.32 8.19 16.32
N VAL A 34 9.54 7.76 16.04
CA VAL A 34 10.04 7.55 14.68
C VAL A 34 9.61 6.16 14.21
N VAL A 35 9.10 6.10 12.98
CA VAL A 35 8.88 4.86 12.22
C VAL A 35 9.96 4.80 11.16
N GLN A 36 10.85 3.82 11.26
CA GLN A 36 12.04 3.71 10.44
C GLN A 36 11.64 3.26 9.02
N ASP A 37 12.08 4.03 8.03
CA ASP A 37 12.19 3.51 6.67
C ASP A 37 13.44 2.62 6.61
N SER A 38 13.29 1.37 6.17
CA SER A 38 14.39 0.41 6.08
C SER A 38 15.46 0.83 5.08
N LEU A 39 15.11 1.69 4.12
CA LEU A 39 16.06 2.32 3.19
C LEU A 39 16.71 3.58 3.77
N GLN A 40 16.23 4.06 4.91
CA GLN A 40 16.69 5.27 5.61
C GLN A 40 16.54 6.55 4.78
N GLN A 41 15.60 6.58 3.83
CA GLN A 41 15.40 7.70 2.93
C GLN A 41 14.27 8.61 3.42
N ASN A 42 13.21 8.04 3.99
CA ASN A 42 12.04 8.81 4.41
C ASN A 42 11.35 8.23 5.66
N ASN A 43 11.97 8.42 6.82
CA ASN A 43 11.37 8.00 8.10
C ASN A 43 9.99 8.65 8.33
N GLY A 44 9.08 7.86 8.88
CA GLY A 44 7.78 8.33 9.35
C GLY A 44 7.83 8.84 10.78
N LEU A 45 6.78 9.56 11.16
CA LEU A 45 6.54 10.00 12.54
C LEU A 45 5.15 9.57 12.98
N LEU A 46 5.05 8.96 14.15
CA LEU A 46 3.78 8.63 14.78
C LEU A 46 2.91 9.88 14.94
N ILE A 47 1.62 9.71 14.65
CA ILE A 47 0.60 10.76 14.76
C ILE A 47 -0.65 10.23 15.46
N GLY A 48 -1.47 11.17 15.92
CA GLY A 48 -2.72 10.88 16.63
C GLY A 48 -2.60 11.13 18.13
N SER A 49 -3.72 10.95 18.83
CA SER A 49 -3.83 11.23 20.27
C SER A 49 -3.42 10.05 21.16
N SER A 50 -3.11 8.90 20.58
CA SER A 50 -2.73 7.69 21.29
C SER A 50 -1.55 7.01 20.60
N SER A 51 -0.60 6.53 21.40
CA SER A 51 0.56 5.83 20.89
C SER A 51 0.18 4.40 20.48
N PRO A 52 0.59 3.92 19.30
CA PRO A 52 0.46 2.51 18.95
C PRO A 52 1.25 1.63 19.93
N ALA A 53 0.70 0.44 20.20
CA ALA A 53 1.44 -0.58 20.89
C ALA A 53 2.44 -1.20 19.91
N LYS A 54 3.71 -1.20 20.31
CA LYS A 54 4.82 -1.78 19.55
C LYS A 54 5.07 -3.21 19.99
N ASP A 55 5.92 -3.92 19.25
CA ASP A 55 6.22 -5.34 19.51
C ASP A 55 4.96 -6.22 19.48
N PHE A 56 3.95 -5.82 18.69
CA PHE A 56 2.72 -6.59 18.55
C PHE A 56 2.98 -7.82 17.68
N LYS A 57 2.52 -8.99 18.11
CA LYS A 57 2.70 -10.24 17.35
C LYS A 57 1.97 -10.17 16.00
N ALA A 58 2.73 -10.08 14.92
CA ALA A 58 2.25 -10.03 13.55
C ALA A 58 2.41 -11.38 12.83
N LEU A 59 1.90 -11.48 11.59
CA LEU A 59 1.98 -12.70 10.79
C LEU A 59 3.43 -13.11 10.48
N HIS A 60 4.32 -12.12 10.29
CA HIS A 60 5.71 -12.32 9.89
C HIS A 60 6.69 -11.65 10.87
N GLY A 61 6.49 -11.87 12.17
CA GLY A 61 7.33 -11.29 13.23
C GLY A 61 6.52 -10.34 14.11
N THR A 62 6.98 -9.11 14.22
CA THR A 62 6.35 -8.05 15.02
C THR A 62 5.76 -6.98 14.11
N GLY A 63 4.88 -6.16 14.68
CA GLY A 63 4.17 -5.08 14.02
C GLY A 63 3.69 -4.05 15.03
N TYR A 64 2.96 -3.05 14.56
CA TYR A 64 2.28 -2.08 15.41
C TYR A 64 0.80 -2.42 15.51
N ASP A 65 0.23 -2.29 16.72
CA ASP A 65 -1.22 -2.23 16.94
C ASP A 65 -1.63 -0.76 17.09
N PHE A 66 -2.28 -0.24 16.05
CA PHE A 66 -2.73 1.14 15.98
C PHE A 66 -4.10 1.29 16.64
N PRO A 67 -4.22 2.02 17.77
CA PRO A 67 -5.52 2.39 18.32
C PRO A 67 -6.29 3.32 17.38
N LEU A 68 -7.59 3.49 17.65
CA LEU A 68 -8.46 4.39 16.89
C LEU A 68 -7.87 5.81 16.82
N ARG A 69 -7.88 6.43 15.63
CA ARG A 69 -7.32 7.77 15.37
C ARG A 69 -5.81 7.88 15.64
N SER A 70 -5.08 6.82 15.37
CA SER A 70 -3.61 6.82 15.33
C SER A 70 -3.10 6.38 13.96
N GLY A 71 -1.80 6.59 13.73
CA GLY A 71 -1.10 6.18 12.52
C GLY A 71 0.32 6.72 12.54
N PHE A 72 0.95 6.76 11.38
CA PHE A 72 2.17 7.51 11.18
C PHE A 72 2.07 8.34 9.90
N ARG A 73 2.73 9.49 9.92
CA ARG A 73 2.86 10.37 8.78
C ARG A 73 4.24 10.20 8.19
N VAL A 74 4.28 10.02 6.88
CA VAL A 74 5.50 10.14 6.09
C VAL A 74 5.47 11.52 5.43
N ASN A 75 6.60 12.23 5.47
CA ASN A 75 6.68 13.52 4.81
C ASN A 75 6.77 13.34 3.28
N PRO A 76 6.21 14.25 2.48
CA PRO A 76 6.37 14.19 1.03
C PRO A 76 7.85 14.18 0.64
N SER A 77 8.27 13.13 -0.06
CA SER A 77 9.58 12.99 -0.71
C SER A 77 9.40 12.36 -2.10
N PRO A 78 10.38 12.41 -3.01
CA PRO A 78 10.27 11.79 -4.34
C PRO A 78 9.92 10.30 -4.28
N GLU A 79 10.44 9.56 -3.30
CA GLU A 79 10.29 8.12 -3.15
C GLU A 79 8.84 7.69 -2.82
N VAL A 80 8.07 8.56 -2.16
CA VAL A 80 6.68 8.29 -1.74
C VAL A 80 5.65 9.14 -2.49
N GLN A 81 6.05 9.74 -3.61
CA GLN A 81 5.18 10.51 -4.50
C GLN A 81 5.21 9.91 -5.92
N PRO A 82 4.67 8.70 -6.11
CA PRO A 82 4.69 8.05 -7.41
C PRO A 82 3.81 8.82 -8.42
N THR A 83 4.30 8.92 -9.67
CA THR A 83 3.62 9.69 -10.74
C THR A 83 3.15 8.85 -11.92
N ASP A 84 3.64 7.62 -12.08
CA ASP A 84 3.40 6.81 -13.28
C ASP A 84 2.91 5.39 -12.95
N GLN A 85 3.81 4.44 -12.73
CA GLN A 85 3.46 3.08 -12.32
C GLN A 85 3.94 2.83 -10.89
N PHE A 86 3.07 2.29 -10.04
CA PHE A 86 3.45 1.99 -8.66
C PHE A 86 2.65 0.85 -8.07
N THR A 87 3.19 0.28 -6.99
CA THR A 87 2.49 -0.68 -6.16
C THR A 87 2.62 -0.27 -4.70
N ILE A 88 1.51 -0.21 -3.97
CA ILE A 88 1.51 -0.05 -2.51
C ILE A 88 1.00 -1.35 -1.89
N THR A 89 1.75 -1.92 -0.96
CA THR A 89 1.40 -3.19 -0.31
C THR A 89 1.59 -3.13 1.18
N TRP A 90 0.77 -3.87 1.94
CA TRP A 90 1.00 -4.07 3.37
C TRP A 90 0.20 -5.27 3.89
N TRP A 91 0.54 -5.69 5.11
CA TRP A 91 -0.23 -6.64 5.90
C TRP A 91 -1.08 -5.90 6.92
N PHE A 92 -2.32 -6.34 7.14
CA PHE A 92 -3.19 -5.73 8.13
C PHE A 92 -4.14 -6.74 8.79
N ARG A 93 -4.58 -6.39 10.00
CA ARG A 93 -5.56 -7.13 10.79
C ARG A 93 -6.55 -6.15 11.41
N PRO A 94 -7.70 -5.89 10.76
CA PRO A 94 -8.66 -4.93 11.29
C PRO A 94 -9.36 -5.49 12.52
N THR A 95 -9.39 -4.75 13.63
CA THR A 95 -10.15 -5.12 14.84
C THR A 95 -11.58 -4.59 14.79
N THR A 96 -11.83 -3.53 14.00
CA THR A 96 -13.14 -2.96 13.70
C THR A 96 -13.35 -2.88 12.19
N LEU A 97 -14.61 -2.83 11.76
CA LEU A 97 -15.00 -2.74 10.35
C LEU A 97 -16.12 -1.70 10.24
N ASN A 98 -15.75 -0.41 10.14
CA ASN A 98 -16.71 0.67 9.94
C ASN A 98 -16.60 1.26 8.53
N ALA A 99 -17.69 1.88 8.09
CA ALA A 99 -17.71 2.61 6.83
C ALA A 99 -16.59 3.66 6.80
N PHE A 100 -15.78 3.62 5.74
CA PHE A 100 -14.70 4.56 5.50
C PHE A 100 -13.59 4.61 6.57
N ASP A 101 -13.39 3.54 7.36
CA ASP A 101 -12.15 3.40 8.14
C ASP A 101 -10.96 3.47 7.16
N ARG A 102 -9.95 4.29 7.50
CA ARG A 102 -8.85 4.66 6.60
C ARG A 102 -7.60 3.85 6.92
N PHE A 103 -6.92 3.38 5.87
CA PHE A 103 -5.60 2.77 5.96
C PHE A 103 -4.49 3.68 5.43
N TYR A 104 -4.79 4.43 4.37
CA TYR A 104 -3.84 5.32 3.70
C TYR A 104 -4.57 6.55 3.17
N GLU A 105 -4.00 7.74 3.35
CA GLU A 105 -4.57 8.98 2.81
C GLU A 105 -3.49 10.01 2.48
N THR A 106 -3.42 10.34 1.19
CA THR A 106 -2.82 11.58 0.67
C THR A 106 -3.87 12.47 0.00
N LEU A 107 -5.10 11.97 -0.14
CA LEU A 107 -6.18 12.66 -0.82
C LEU A 107 -6.53 13.97 -0.12
N SER A 108 -6.31 15.08 -0.82
CA SER A 108 -6.82 16.40 -0.45
C SER A 108 -8.17 16.63 -1.12
N GLY A 109 -9.18 17.05 -0.37
CA GLY A 109 -10.54 17.27 -0.86
C GLY A 109 -11.44 16.02 -0.87
N THR A 110 -12.74 16.21 -1.05
CA THR A 110 -13.75 15.15 -0.91
C THR A 110 -14.50 14.80 -2.20
N GLY A 111 -14.53 15.72 -3.17
CA GLY A 111 -15.16 15.51 -4.49
C GLY A 111 -14.15 15.12 -5.58
N LYS A 112 -14.61 15.15 -6.83
CA LYS A 112 -13.78 14.88 -8.02
C LYS A 112 -12.66 15.90 -8.25
N ASN A 113 -12.77 17.07 -7.66
CA ASN A 113 -11.71 18.09 -7.64
C ASN A 113 -10.60 17.75 -6.62
N GLY A 114 -10.78 16.70 -5.82
CA GLY A 114 -9.75 16.24 -4.91
C GLY A 114 -8.57 15.62 -5.65
N SER A 115 -7.39 15.65 -5.05
CA SER A 115 -6.15 15.14 -5.64
C SER A 115 -5.39 14.28 -4.65
N GLY A 116 -4.90 13.12 -5.10
CA GLY A 116 -4.17 12.15 -4.30
C GLY A 116 -4.90 10.80 -4.19
N ILE A 117 -4.51 10.02 -3.17
CA ILE A 117 -4.92 8.63 -3.00
C ILE A 117 -5.61 8.46 -1.65
N ARG A 118 -6.73 7.75 -1.61
CA ARG A 118 -7.35 7.26 -0.37
C ARG A 118 -7.56 5.75 -0.45
N ILE A 119 -7.17 5.03 0.60
CA ILE A 119 -7.47 3.61 0.75
C ILE A 119 -8.25 3.42 2.06
N ASP A 120 -9.49 2.95 1.93
CA ASP A 120 -10.47 2.86 3.02
C ASP A 120 -11.36 1.60 2.92
N LEU A 121 -12.25 1.41 3.88
CA LEU A 121 -13.21 0.28 3.89
C LEU A 121 -14.51 0.49 3.10
N GLY A 122 -14.58 1.54 2.29
CA GLY A 122 -15.77 1.87 1.50
C GLY A 122 -17.03 2.13 2.34
N GLY A 123 -18.16 2.33 1.66
CA GLY A 123 -19.42 2.68 2.33
C GLY A 123 -20.04 1.54 3.15
N ASN A 124 -19.73 0.28 2.81
CA ASN A 124 -20.20 -0.88 3.56
C ASN A 124 -19.30 -1.24 4.77
N GLY A 125 -18.11 -0.62 4.86
CA GLY A 125 -17.15 -0.85 5.94
C GLY A 125 -16.47 -2.22 5.93
N ARG A 126 -16.64 -3.02 4.87
CA ARG A 126 -16.20 -4.43 4.85
C ARG A 126 -15.45 -4.82 3.59
N GLN A 127 -15.13 -3.89 2.71
CA GLN A 127 -14.35 -4.14 1.50
C GLN A 127 -13.31 -3.04 1.35
N VAL A 128 -12.06 -3.40 1.06
CA VAL A 128 -11.03 -2.38 0.83
C VAL A 128 -11.26 -1.71 -0.52
N ARG A 129 -11.28 -0.39 -0.52
CA ARG A 129 -11.46 0.47 -1.68
C ARG A 129 -10.28 1.43 -1.80
N ALA A 130 -9.79 1.61 -3.03
CA ALA A 130 -8.84 2.66 -3.38
C ALA A 130 -9.53 3.72 -4.25
N LEU A 131 -9.30 4.99 -3.94
CA LEU A 131 -9.66 6.15 -4.74
C LEU A 131 -8.37 6.82 -5.21
N LEU A 132 -8.23 7.02 -6.52
CA LEU A 132 -7.13 7.75 -7.14
C LEU A 132 -7.72 8.92 -7.90
N ARG A 133 -7.34 10.15 -7.54
CA ARG A 133 -7.87 11.37 -8.15
C ARG A 133 -6.76 12.31 -8.58
N ASP A 134 -6.92 12.87 -9.76
CA ASP A 134 -5.98 13.79 -10.40
C ASP A 134 -6.29 15.27 -10.13
N GLY A 135 -7.43 15.58 -9.51
CA GLY A 135 -7.86 16.95 -9.20
C GLY A 135 -8.51 17.70 -10.37
N ASN A 136 -8.74 17.05 -11.52
CA ASN A 136 -9.29 17.74 -12.70
C ASN A 136 -10.82 17.98 -12.63
N GLY A 137 -11.51 17.40 -11.65
CA GLY A 137 -12.95 17.56 -11.45
C GLY A 137 -13.86 16.66 -12.28
N SER A 138 -13.29 15.84 -13.17
CA SER A 138 -14.00 14.93 -14.06
C SER A 138 -13.79 13.46 -13.70
N THR A 139 -12.54 13.08 -13.41
CA THR A 139 -12.12 11.69 -13.16
C THR A 139 -12.28 11.30 -11.69
N ASP A 140 -12.78 10.09 -11.44
CA ASP A 140 -12.81 9.47 -10.10
C ASP A 140 -12.52 7.98 -10.23
N THR A 141 -11.24 7.60 -10.21
CA THR A 141 -10.85 6.19 -10.30
C THR A 141 -11.09 5.53 -8.94
N ALA A 142 -12.15 4.73 -8.86
CA ALA A 142 -12.52 3.99 -7.66
C ALA A 142 -12.49 2.49 -7.94
N VAL A 143 -11.67 1.76 -7.19
CA VAL A 143 -11.56 0.30 -7.31
C VAL A 143 -11.79 -0.32 -5.94
N THR A 144 -12.67 -1.32 -5.86
CA THR A 144 -13.03 -1.99 -4.60
C THR A 144 -12.75 -3.48 -4.73
N SER A 145 -12.10 -4.06 -3.72
CA SER A 145 -11.89 -5.50 -3.64
C SER A 145 -13.23 -6.23 -3.54
N PRO A 146 -13.42 -7.36 -4.24
CA PRO A 146 -14.61 -8.19 -4.05
C PRO A 146 -14.62 -8.89 -2.67
N LEU A 147 -13.47 -9.03 -2.01
CA LEU A 147 -13.36 -9.76 -0.75
C LEU A 147 -14.06 -9.02 0.40
N THR A 148 -15.02 -9.69 1.04
CA THR A 148 -15.62 -9.20 2.29
C THR A 148 -14.74 -9.54 3.48
N LEU A 149 -14.40 -8.52 4.28
CA LEU A 149 -13.56 -8.65 5.46
C LEU A 149 -14.33 -9.21 6.67
N THR A 150 -13.56 -9.90 7.49
CA THR A 150 -13.88 -10.37 8.84
C THR A 150 -12.87 -9.76 9.80
N ALA A 151 -13.35 -9.12 10.86
CA ALA A 151 -12.51 -8.54 11.89
C ALA A 151 -11.65 -9.61 12.57
N GLY A 152 -10.43 -9.26 12.95
CA GLY A 152 -9.47 -10.14 13.62
C GLY A 152 -8.74 -11.13 12.71
N ALA A 153 -9.06 -11.21 11.43
CA ALA A 153 -8.30 -12.00 10.46
C ALA A 153 -7.15 -11.19 9.84
N TRP A 154 -6.06 -11.86 9.45
CA TRP A 154 -4.95 -11.26 8.73
C TRP A 154 -5.22 -11.21 7.23
N TYR A 155 -4.76 -10.13 6.59
CA TYR A 155 -4.88 -9.92 5.16
C TYR A 155 -3.61 -9.31 4.58
N PHE A 156 -3.31 -9.69 3.35
CA PHE A 156 -2.41 -8.96 2.48
C PHE A 156 -3.21 -8.00 1.60
N PHE A 157 -2.74 -6.77 1.46
CA PHE A 157 -3.27 -5.77 0.53
C PHE A 157 -2.22 -5.43 -0.54
N ALA A 158 -2.68 -5.21 -1.76
CA ALA A 158 -1.94 -4.50 -2.79
C ALA A 158 -2.84 -3.56 -3.60
N LEU A 159 -2.35 -2.35 -3.86
CA LEU A 159 -2.83 -1.45 -4.90
C LEU A 159 -1.79 -1.42 -6.01
N ARG A 160 -2.15 -1.86 -7.22
CA ARG A 160 -1.33 -1.71 -8.42
C ARG A 160 -1.94 -0.63 -9.31
N TYR A 161 -1.16 0.38 -9.64
CA TYR A 161 -1.51 1.38 -10.64
C TYR A 161 -0.51 1.31 -11.80
N ASP A 162 -1.04 1.34 -13.01
CA ASP A 162 -0.29 1.32 -14.25
C ASP A 162 -0.92 2.32 -15.22
N SER A 163 -0.32 3.51 -15.27
CA SER A 163 -0.69 4.63 -16.14
C SER A 163 -0.61 4.29 -17.63
N LEU A 164 0.37 3.47 -18.06
CA LEU A 164 0.59 3.14 -19.48
C LEU A 164 -0.59 2.35 -20.05
N ASN A 165 -1.20 1.51 -19.22
CA ASN A 165 -2.34 0.67 -19.59
C ASN A 165 -3.67 1.17 -19.02
N ASN A 166 -3.68 2.36 -18.39
CA ASN A 166 -4.83 2.94 -17.68
C ASN A 166 -5.50 1.92 -16.72
N PHE A 167 -4.68 1.28 -15.89
CA PHE A 167 -5.08 0.16 -15.06
C PHE A 167 -4.90 0.46 -13.58
N CYS A 168 -5.89 0.07 -12.78
CA CYS A 168 -5.86 0.16 -11.33
C CYS A 168 -6.51 -1.09 -10.73
N LYS A 169 -5.81 -1.78 -9.83
CA LYS A 169 -6.30 -3.01 -9.20
C LYS A 169 -6.04 -2.99 -7.71
N VAL A 170 -7.09 -3.32 -6.95
CA VAL A 170 -6.99 -3.64 -5.53
C VAL A 170 -7.04 -5.15 -5.37
N THR A 171 -5.98 -5.72 -4.83
CA THR A 171 -5.89 -7.13 -4.44
C THR A 171 -5.93 -7.21 -2.93
N VAL A 172 -6.83 -8.04 -2.40
CA VAL A 172 -6.89 -8.38 -0.97
C VAL A 172 -6.95 -9.89 -0.85
N LEU A 173 -6.02 -10.46 -0.09
CA LEU A 173 -5.94 -11.89 0.17
C LEU A 173 -6.11 -12.11 1.67
N ARG A 174 -7.02 -13.01 2.06
CA ARG A 174 -7.16 -13.44 3.45
C ARG A 174 -6.13 -14.53 3.76
N ASP A 175 -5.43 -14.40 4.87
CA ASP A 175 -4.61 -15.49 5.40
C ASP A 175 -5.51 -16.53 6.10
N THR A 176 -5.37 -17.78 5.70
CA THR A 176 -6.13 -18.93 6.24
C THR A 176 -5.22 -19.98 6.86
N GLY A 177 -3.97 -19.63 7.17
CA GLY A 177 -2.98 -20.54 7.75
C GLY A 177 -1.65 -20.58 7.00
N GLY A 178 -1.18 -19.46 6.44
CA GLY A 178 0.08 -19.38 5.69
C GLY A 178 -0.07 -19.53 4.18
N ASP A 179 -1.30 -19.50 3.65
CA ASP A 179 -1.61 -19.77 2.24
C ASP A 179 -1.32 -18.58 1.31
N ILE A 180 -0.82 -17.47 1.83
CA ILE A 180 -0.40 -16.31 1.05
C ILE A 180 1.11 -16.42 0.80
N THR A 181 1.44 -17.17 -0.24
CA THR A 181 2.82 -17.32 -0.72
C THR A 181 3.21 -16.17 -1.64
N ALA A 182 4.51 -15.98 -1.86
CA ALA A 182 5.01 -15.04 -2.87
C ALA A 182 4.42 -15.32 -4.26
N SER A 183 4.29 -16.60 -4.65
CA SER A 183 3.68 -16.98 -5.93
C SER A 183 2.21 -16.57 -6.03
N ARG A 184 1.44 -16.72 -4.95
CA ARG A 184 0.04 -16.29 -4.90
C ARG A 184 -0.09 -14.78 -4.93
N ILE A 185 0.77 -14.06 -4.23
CA ILE A 185 0.83 -12.58 -4.28
C ILE A 185 1.12 -12.14 -5.71
N SER A 186 2.16 -12.69 -6.34
CA SER A 186 2.50 -12.37 -7.72
C SER A 186 1.33 -12.64 -8.64
N ALA A 187 0.79 -13.87 -8.67
CA ALA A 187 -0.33 -14.23 -9.55
C ALA A 187 -1.60 -13.38 -9.32
N SER A 188 -1.83 -12.92 -8.08
CA SER A 188 -3.00 -12.11 -7.75
C SER A 188 -2.80 -10.62 -7.99
N THR A 189 -1.55 -10.14 -8.05
CA THR A 189 -1.20 -8.72 -8.16
C THR A 189 -0.69 -8.35 -9.55
N THR A 190 -0.24 -9.33 -10.33
CA THR A 190 0.09 -9.15 -11.74
C THR A 190 -1.17 -8.96 -12.59
N THR A 191 -0.93 -8.41 -13.79
CA THR A 191 -1.84 -8.37 -14.92
C THR A 191 -2.03 -9.76 -15.51
#